data_AF-A0A7R6XY48-F1
#
_entry.id   AF-A0A7R6XY48-F1
#
_cell.length_a   1.000
_cell.length_b   1.000
_cell.length_c   1.000
_cell.angle_alpha   90.00
_cell.angle_beta   90.00
_cell.angle_gamma   90.00
#
_symmetry.space_group_name_H-M   'P 1'
#
loop_
_entity.id
_entity.type
_entity.pdbx_description
1 polymer ?
#
loop_
_entity_poly.entity_id
_entity_poly.type
_entity_poly.pdbx_seq_one_letter_code
_entity_poly.pdbx_strand_id
1 'polypeptide(L)'
;MLKGASAIVQGFGNVGYHAAKFLSEEDSARVIAVAERDGYVANHDGLAIEALKQHQLRTGSILGFEGAISFADDMSGIEQPCDVLIPAAMENAIHAENAERIKAHLIVEAANGPVTFESDKILRARGITLLPDLYVNAGGVVVSYFEWVKNLTHIPFGLMERRRRERRNQTIAAALERMTGKQFPADMRDEFLEGGAEIDLVCSGLEDVMRSAWTNIADLLEVQPELGDYRTAAYVTAIRRVAAAYEAIGI
;
A
#
# COMPACT_ATOMS: atom_id res chain seq x y z
N MET A 1 13.16 1.48 -2.26
CA MET A 1 12.90 2.87 -1.88
C MET A 1 12.42 3.61 -3.11
N LEU A 2 11.24 4.25 -3.03
CA LEU A 2 10.61 5.01 -4.13
C LEU A 2 11.02 6.49 -4.11
N LYS A 3 12.19 6.80 -3.52
CA LYS A 3 12.65 8.16 -3.30
C LYS A 3 12.68 8.96 -4.60
N GLY A 4 11.87 10.01 -4.66
CA GLY A 4 11.76 10.91 -5.81
C GLY A 4 10.81 10.45 -6.92
N ALA A 5 10.32 9.21 -6.88
CA ALA A 5 9.32 8.71 -7.81
C ALA A 5 8.02 9.52 -7.68
N SER A 6 7.36 9.76 -8.80
CA SER A 6 6.10 10.48 -8.88
C SER A 6 4.91 9.52 -8.77
N ALA A 7 3.97 9.85 -7.89
CA ALA A 7 2.78 9.04 -7.64
C ALA A 7 1.50 9.87 -7.84
N ILE A 8 0.46 9.23 -8.39
CA ILE A 8 -0.88 9.77 -8.51
C ILE A 8 -1.84 8.83 -7.79
N VAL A 9 -2.74 9.39 -6.98
CA VAL A 9 -3.75 8.62 -6.24
C VAL A 9 -5.14 9.05 -6.67
N GLN A 10 -5.98 8.09 -7.05
CA GLN A 10 -7.39 8.32 -7.35
C GLN A 10 -8.25 7.79 -6.20
N GLY A 11 -9.05 8.66 -5.60
CA GLY A 11 -9.73 8.42 -4.34
C GLY A 11 -8.86 8.83 -3.15
N PHE A 12 -9.39 9.70 -2.30
CA PHE A 12 -8.76 10.19 -1.07
C PHE A 12 -9.60 9.82 0.18
N GLY A 13 -10.28 8.69 0.08
CA GLY A 13 -10.87 7.97 1.21
C GLY A 13 -9.81 7.24 2.05
N ASN A 14 -10.21 6.27 2.85
CA ASN A 14 -9.29 5.57 3.77
C ASN A 14 -8.08 4.95 3.05
N VAL A 15 -8.31 4.16 2.01
CA VAL A 15 -7.24 3.45 1.28
C VAL A 15 -6.29 4.46 0.61
N GLY A 16 -6.83 5.37 -0.19
CA GLY A 16 -6.01 6.32 -0.93
C GLY A 16 -5.27 7.33 -0.06
N TYR A 17 -5.87 7.80 1.05
CA TYR A 17 -5.19 8.67 2.01
C TYR A 17 -4.00 7.96 2.66
N HIS A 18 -4.19 6.75 3.18
CA HIS A 18 -3.10 6.00 3.83
C HIS A 18 -2.01 5.62 2.83
N ALA A 19 -2.38 5.20 1.61
CA ALA A 19 -1.41 4.94 0.54
C ALA A 19 -0.59 6.19 0.21
N ALA A 20 -1.23 7.35 -0.02
CA ALA A 20 -0.54 8.60 -0.29
C ALA A 20 0.38 9.02 0.87
N LYS A 21 -0.08 8.83 2.11
CA LYS A 21 0.67 9.18 3.32
C LYS A 21 1.95 8.37 3.44
N PHE A 22 1.86 7.04 3.40
CA PHE A 22 3.03 6.16 3.50
C PHE A 22 4.01 6.38 2.36
N LEU A 23 3.51 6.56 1.13
CA LEU A 23 4.36 6.89 -0.01
C LEU A 23 5.13 8.19 0.17
N SER A 24 4.46 9.22 0.69
CA SER A 24 5.08 10.54 0.89
C SER A 24 6.04 10.56 2.08
N GLU A 25 5.64 10.00 3.23
CA GLU A 25 6.34 10.17 4.50
C GLU A 25 7.40 9.09 4.74
N GLU A 26 7.11 7.84 4.39
CA GLU A 26 8.00 6.70 4.66
C GLU A 26 8.90 6.39 3.45
N ASP A 27 8.33 6.40 2.25
CA ASP A 27 9.05 6.03 1.02
C ASP A 27 9.69 7.21 0.28
N SER A 28 9.42 8.45 0.71
CA SER A 28 9.90 9.69 0.09
C SER A 28 9.52 9.82 -1.40
N ALA A 29 8.40 9.25 -1.81
CA ALA A 29 7.81 9.47 -3.12
C ALA A 29 7.08 10.83 -3.16
N ARG A 30 7.01 11.45 -4.34
CA ARG A 30 6.27 12.69 -4.55
C ARG A 30 4.87 12.35 -5.03
N VAL A 31 3.87 12.48 -4.16
CA VAL A 31 2.47 12.40 -4.60
C VAL A 31 2.12 13.70 -5.31
N ILE A 32 2.09 13.67 -6.65
CA ILE A 32 1.98 14.87 -7.49
C ILE A 32 0.53 15.22 -7.83
N ALA A 33 -0.39 14.27 -7.74
CA ALA A 33 -1.81 14.53 -7.91
C ALA A 33 -2.68 13.60 -7.04
N VAL A 34 -3.78 14.15 -6.56
CA VAL A 34 -4.85 13.41 -5.88
C VAL A 34 -6.16 13.76 -6.57
N ALA A 35 -6.85 12.75 -7.09
CA ALA A 35 -8.14 12.89 -7.75
C ALA A 35 -9.29 12.37 -6.87
N GLU A 36 -10.40 13.08 -6.86
CA GLU A 36 -11.66 12.72 -6.20
C GLU A 36 -12.82 12.88 -7.19
N ARG A 37 -14.04 12.55 -6.75
CA ARG A 37 -15.25 12.61 -7.60
C ARG A 37 -15.57 14.00 -8.17
N ASP A 38 -15.10 15.07 -7.55
CA ASP A 38 -15.36 16.48 -7.89
C ASP A 38 -14.22 17.14 -8.66
N GLY A 39 -13.13 16.42 -8.94
CA GLY A 39 -11.97 16.92 -9.66
C GLY A 39 -10.66 16.43 -9.04
N TYR A 40 -9.54 17.11 -9.34
CA TYR A 40 -8.25 16.78 -8.74
C TYR A 40 -7.46 18.00 -8.30
N VAL A 41 -6.50 17.77 -7.42
CA VAL A 41 -5.44 18.74 -7.11
C VAL A 41 -4.11 18.21 -7.58
N ALA A 42 -3.25 19.10 -8.07
CA ALA A 42 -1.92 18.75 -8.52
C ALA A 42 -0.85 19.73 -8.02
N ASN A 43 0.31 19.18 -7.66
CA ASN A 43 1.54 19.89 -7.37
C ASN A 43 2.73 19.03 -7.81
N HIS A 44 3.49 19.49 -8.82
CA HIS A 44 4.62 18.76 -9.37
C HIS A 44 5.78 18.55 -8.36
N ASP A 45 5.87 19.41 -7.35
CA ASP A 45 6.88 19.31 -6.29
C ASP A 45 6.45 18.32 -5.18
N GLY A 46 5.20 17.88 -5.19
CA GLY A 46 4.59 16.97 -4.22
C GLY A 46 3.56 17.66 -3.33
N LEU A 47 2.49 16.93 -3.01
CA LEU A 47 1.41 17.37 -2.14
C LEU A 47 1.74 17.06 -0.68
N ALA A 48 1.51 18.02 0.21
CA ALA A 48 1.54 17.79 1.64
C ALA A 48 0.29 17.01 2.08
N ILE A 49 0.37 15.68 2.05
CA ILE A 49 -0.80 14.78 2.20
C ILE A 49 -1.57 14.99 3.49
N GLU A 50 -0.88 15.14 4.63
CA GLU A 50 -1.56 15.40 5.90
C GLU A 50 -2.29 16.75 5.88
N ALA A 51 -1.67 17.80 5.36
CA ALA A 51 -2.31 19.11 5.24
C ALA A 51 -3.51 19.09 4.28
N LEU A 52 -3.42 18.34 3.18
CA LEU A 52 -4.52 18.11 2.26
C LEU A 52 -5.68 17.36 2.95
N LYS A 53 -5.38 16.37 3.81
CA LYS A 53 -6.40 15.68 4.58
C LYS A 53 -7.11 16.61 5.56
N GLN A 54 -6.37 17.45 6.28
CA GLN A 54 -6.96 18.44 7.17
C GLN A 54 -7.82 19.46 6.41
N HIS A 55 -7.41 19.85 5.20
CA HIS A 55 -8.22 20.69 4.32
C HIS A 55 -9.53 20.01 3.93
N GLN A 56 -9.47 18.76 3.47
CA GLN A 56 -10.65 17.96 3.10
C GLN A 56 -11.63 17.82 4.27
N LEU A 57 -11.13 17.57 5.49
CA LEU A 57 -11.97 17.46 6.68
C LEU A 57 -12.68 18.77 7.05
N ARG A 58 -12.04 19.92 6.80
CA ARG A 58 -12.62 21.24 7.10
C ARG A 58 -13.61 21.72 6.05
N THR A 59 -13.33 21.45 4.77
CA THR A 59 -14.09 22.03 3.65
C THR A 59 -15.05 21.03 2.99
N GLY A 60 -14.82 19.73 3.19
CA GLY A 60 -15.55 18.65 2.53
C GLY A 60 -15.03 18.31 1.12
N SER A 61 -14.00 18.99 0.61
CA SER A 61 -13.41 18.75 -0.71
C SER A 61 -11.88 18.87 -0.67
N ILE A 62 -11.19 18.22 -1.61
CA ILE A 62 -9.75 18.43 -1.81
C ILE A 62 -9.46 19.73 -2.58
N LEU A 63 -10.45 20.25 -3.32
CA LEU A 63 -10.31 21.45 -4.14
C LEU A 63 -10.10 22.71 -3.28
N GLY A 64 -9.39 23.68 -3.84
CA GLY A 64 -9.06 24.94 -3.15
C GLY A 64 -7.95 24.79 -2.11
N PHE A 65 -7.19 23.69 -2.12
CA PHE A 65 -6.03 23.52 -1.25
C PHE A 65 -4.90 24.48 -1.67
N GLU A 66 -4.47 25.34 -0.74
CA GLU A 66 -3.49 26.43 -1.01
C GLU A 66 -2.15 25.93 -1.58
N GLY A 67 -1.72 24.72 -1.22
CA GLY A 67 -0.47 24.12 -1.69
C GLY A 67 -0.56 23.40 -3.04
N ALA A 68 -1.65 23.55 -3.80
CA ALA A 68 -1.85 22.87 -5.07
C ALA A 68 -2.74 23.65 -6.05
N ILE A 69 -2.64 23.32 -7.33
CA ILE A 69 -3.58 23.80 -8.34
C ILE A 69 -4.79 22.86 -8.35
N SER A 70 -5.99 23.43 -8.32
CA SER A 70 -7.25 22.69 -8.34
C SER A 70 -7.88 22.68 -9.74
N PHE A 71 -8.37 21.53 -10.16
CA PHE A 71 -9.05 21.30 -11.43
C PHE A 71 -10.41 20.68 -11.12
N ALA A 72 -11.44 21.53 -11.05
CA ALA A 72 -12.81 21.10 -10.75
C ALA A 72 -13.45 20.41 -11.96
N ASP A 73 -14.28 19.39 -11.70
CA ASP A 73 -15.03 18.62 -12.71
C ASP A 73 -14.16 17.98 -13.81
N ASP A 74 -12.87 17.86 -13.58
CA ASP A 74 -11.90 17.24 -14.48
C ASP A 74 -11.35 15.96 -13.86
N MET A 75 -11.49 14.83 -14.54
CA MET A 75 -10.98 13.54 -14.08
C MET A 75 -9.67 13.13 -14.76
N SER A 76 -9.13 13.97 -15.64
CA SER A 76 -7.87 13.71 -16.36
C SER A 76 -6.64 13.72 -15.45
N GLY A 77 -6.79 14.02 -14.16
CA GLY A 77 -5.72 13.92 -13.16
C GLY A 77 -5.02 12.57 -13.15
N ILE A 78 -5.73 11.46 -13.42
CA ILE A 78 -5.13 10.11 -13.51
C ILE A 78 -4.36 9.85 -14.81
N GLU A 79 -4.50 10.73 -15.81
CA GLU A 79 -3.86 10.65 -17.12
C GLU A 79 -2.54 11.46 -17.17
N GLN A 80 -2.21 12.15 -16.07
CA GLN A 80 -0.97 12.89 -15.95
C GLN A 80 0.23 11.93 -15.93
N PRO A 81 1.41 12.34 -16.46
CA PRO A 81 2.62 11.53 -16.37
C PRO A 81 3.01 11.28 -14.91
N CYS A 82 3.20 10.01 -14.56
CA CYS A 82 3.72 9.60 -13.25
C CYS A 82 4.46 8.27 -13.35
N ASP A 83 5.18 7.90 -12.30
CA ASP A 83 5.79 6.57 -12.20
C ASP A 83 4.76 5.55 -11.71
N VAL A 84 3.97 5.92 -10.71
CA VAL A 84 2.99 5.06 -10.04
C VAL A 84 1.60 5.69 -10.05
N LEU A 85 0.59 4.94 -10.51
CA LEU A 85 -0.82 5.31 -10.41
C LEU A 85 -1.56 4.34 -9.47
N ILE A 86 -2.30 4.89 -8.51
CA ILE A 86 -3.01 4.13 -7.48
C ILE A 86 -4.50 4.43 -7.55
N PRO A 87 -5.28 3.64 -8.32
CA PRO A 87 -6.73 3.71 -8.28
C PRO A 87 -7.25 3.08 -6.98
N ALA A 88 -7.88 3.90 -6.15
CA ALA A 88 -8.33 3.58 -4.78
C ALA A 88 -9.77 4.04 -4.49
N ALA A 89 -10.56 4.41 -5.51
CA ALA A 89 -11.94 4.89 -5.32
C ALA A 89 -13.02 3.97 -5.91
N MET A 90 -13.02 3.76 -7.23
CA MET A 90 -14.14 3.13 -7.94
C MET A 90 -13.67 1.97 -8.83
N GLU A 91 -14.57 1.02 -9.04
CA GLU A 91 -14.42 0.01 -10.08
C GLU A 91 -14.43 0.68 -11.47
N ASN A 92 -13.73 0.10 -12.43
CA ASN A 92 -13.65 0.57 -13.82
C ASN A 92 -13.18 2.03 -13.97
N ALA A 93 -12.42 2.57 -13.01
CA ALA A 93 -11.78 3.88 -13.11
C ALA A 93 -10.90 4.02 -14.37
N ILE A 94 -10.29 2.92 -14.82
CA ILE A 94 -9.54 2.83 -16.07
C ILE A 94 -10.30 1.91 -17.03
N HIS A 95 -10.92 2.51 -18.04
CA HIS A 95 -11.76 1.88 -19.05
C HIS A 95 -11.19 2.14 -20.45
N ALA A 96 -11.74 1.45 -21.47
CA ALA A 96 -11.18 1.48 -22.83
C ALA A 96 -11.03 2.89 -23.40
N GLU A 97 -11.88 3.83 -22.98
CA GLU A 97 -11.85 5.22 -23.47
C GLU A 97 -10.72 6.05 -22.87
N ASN A 98 -10.16 5.69 -21.71
CA ASN A 98 -9.07 6.44 -21.06
C ASN A 98 -7.75 5.67 -20.95
N ALA A 99 -7.76 4.34 -21.14
CA ALA A 99 -6.59 3.47 -21.02
C ALA A 99 -5.40 3.91 -21.89
N GLU A 100 -5.65 4.44 -23.10
CA GLU A 100 -4.61 4.96 -23.99
C GLU A 100 -3.94 6.25 -23.48
N ARG A 101 -4.64 7.03 -22.65
CA ARG A 101 -4.15 8.29 -22.11
C ARG A 101 -3.40 8.14 -20.79
N ILE A 102 -3.51 6.99 -20.12
CA ILE A 102 -2.71 6.67 -18.93
C ILE A 102 -1.23 6.66 -19.29
N LYS A 103 -0.41 7.37 -18.51
CA LYS A 103 1.04 7.54 -18.74
C LYS A 103 1.90 6.96 -17.62
N ALA A 104 1.29 6.24 -16.69
CA ALA A 104 1.98 5.59 -15.58
C ALA A 104 2.87 4.43 -16.07
N HIS A 105 3.95 4.14 -15.35
CA HIS A 105 4.77 2.93 -15.58
C HIS A 105 4.25 1.73 -14.77
N LEU A 106 3.70 2.01 -13.58
CA LEU A 106 3.15 1.03 -12.65
C LEU A 106 1.73 1.45 -12.23
N ILE A 107 0.79 0.52 -12.28
CA ILE A 107 -0.56 0.67 -11.73
C ILE A 107 -0.72 -0.27 -10.54
N VAL A 108 -1.13 0.26 -9.40
CA VAL A 108 -1.30 -0.47 -8.14
C VAL A 108 -2.77 -0.45 -7.74
N GLU A 109 -3.49 -1.55 -8.02
CA GLU A 109 -4.93 -1.60 -7.89
C GLU A 109 -5.39 -1.70 -6.43
N ALA A 110 -5.57 -0.55 -5.79
CA ALA A 110 -5.98 -0.49 -4.39
C ALA A 110 -7.50 -0.62 -4.21
N ALA A 111 -8.29 -0.28 -5.23
CA ALA A 111 -9.72 -0.57 -5.30
C ALA A 111 -9.98 -2.01 -5.79
N ASN A 112 -11.22 -2.49 -5.68
CA ASN A 112 -11.65 -3.72 -6.35
C ASN A 112 -11.96 -3.42 -7.83
N GLY A 113 -11.41 -4.19 -8.75
CA GLY A 113 -11.65 -4.07 -10.19
C GLY A 113 -11.52 -2.65 -10.79
N PRO A 114 -10.50 -1.84 -10.47
CA PRO A 114 -10.39 -0.48 -11.01
C PRO A 114 -10.06 -0.44 -12.50
N VAL A 115 -9.55 -1.54 -13.07
CA VAL A 115 -9.15 -1.64 -14.48
C VAL A 115 -10.04 -2.65 -15.19
N THR A 116 -10.68 -2.26 -16.28
CA THR A 116 -11.49 -3.19 -17.08
C THR A 116 -10.60 -4.21 -17.80
N PHE A 117 -11.17 -5.37 -18.16
CA PHE A 117 -10.45 -6.40 -18.92
C PHE A 117 -9.86 -5.90 -20.25
N GLU A 118 -10.57 -5.01 -20.95
CA GLU A 118 -10.08 -4.42 -22.19
C GLU A 118 -8.92 -3.45 -21.93
N SER A 119 -9.03 -2.61 -20.91
CA SER A 119 -7.97 -1.70 -20.48
C SER A 119 -6.71 -2.44 -20.06
N ASP A 120 -6.83 -3.54 -19.33
CA ASP A 120 -5.69 -4.36 -18.89
C ASP A 120 -4.82 -4.79 -20.10
N LYS A 121 -5.45 -5.21 -21.20
CA LYS A 121 -4.74 -5.56 -22.44
C LYS A 121 -4.06 -4.35 -23.08
N ILE A 122 -4.75 -3.22 -23.15
CA ILE A 122 -4.21 -1.98 -23.74
C ILE A 122 -2.98 -1.51 -22.94
N LEU A 123 -3.09 -1.49 -21.61
CA LEU A 123 -2.03 -1.02 -20.72
C LEU A 123 -0.81 -1.95 -20.79
N ARG A 124 -1.00 -3.28 -20.77
CA ARG A 124 0.10 -4.24 -20.90
C ARG A 124 0.77 -4.22 -22.25
N ALA A 125 0.02 -4.07 -23.34
CA ALA A 125 0.60 -3.93 -24.68
C ALA A 125 1.51 -2.70 -24.79
N ARG A 126 1.28 -1.69 -23.95
CA ARG A 126 2.11 -0.48 -23.82
C ARG A 126 3.27 -0.62 -22.83
N GLY A 127 3.46 -1.80 -22.23
CA GLY A 127 4.53 -2.08 -21.28
C GLY A 127 4.25 -1.57 -19.85
N ILE A 128 3.01 -1.20 -19.54
CA ILE A 128 2.62 -0.77 -18.20
C ILE A 128 2.45 -2.02 -17.31
N THR A 129 3.06 -2.00 -16.13
CA THR A 129 2.93 -3.10 -15.16
C THR A 129 1.70 -2.87 -14.29
N LEU A 130 0.89 -3.91 -14.08
CA LEU A 130 -0.27 -3.86 -13.19
C LEU A 130 -0.05 -4.83 -12.02
N LEU A 131 -0.18 -4.30 -10.79
CA LEU A 131 -0.30 -5.12 -9.59
C LEU A 131 -1.79 -5.34 -9.30
N PRO A 132 -2.27 -6.59 -9.33
CA PRO A 132 -3.69 -6.88 -9.33
C PRO A 132 -4.32 -6.61 -7.97
N ASP A 133 -5.57 -6.15 -8.00
CA ASP A 133 -6.45 -5.93 -6.85
C ASP A 133 -6.47 -7.12 -5.87
N LEU A 134 -6.62 -8.35 -6.39
CA LEU A 134 -6.62 -9.60 -5.62
C LEU A 134 -5.44 -9.72 -4.64
N TYR A 135 -4.30 -9.13 -4.99
CA TYR A 135 -3.11 -9.09 -4.14
C TYR A 135 -3.05 -7.77 -3.34
N VAL A 136 -3.11 -6.63 -4.04
CA VAL A 136 -2.81 -5.31 -3.45
C VAL A 136 -3.77 -4.94 -2.33
N ASN A 137 -5.07 -5.19 -2.50
CA ASN A 137 -6.09 -4.78 -1.53
C ASN A 137 -6.31 -5.80 -0.40
N ALA A 138 -5.62 -6.96 -0.45
CA ALA A 138 -5.78 -8.05 0.52
C ALA A 138 -5.36 -7.66 1.94
N GLY A 139 -4.54 -6.61 2.10
CA GLY A 139 -4.07 -6.17 3.41
C GLY A 139 -5.20 -5.83 4.39
N GLY A 140 -6.33 -5.28 3.90
CA GLY A 140 -7.50 -5.03 4.74
C GLY A 140 -8.08 -6.33 5.32
N VAL A 141 -8.21 -7.38 4.49
CA VAL A 141 -8.72 -8.69 4.90
C VAL A 141 -7.75 -9.38 5.87
N VAL A 142 -6.44 -9.26 5.65
CA VAL A 142 -5.41 -9.81 6.53
C VAL A 142 -5.49 -9.18 7.92
N VAL A 143 -5.61 -7.85 8.02
CA VAL A 143 -5.73 -7.17 9.31
C VAL A 143 -7.07 -7.49 9.98
N SER A 144 -8.17 -7.61 9.24
CA SER A 144 -9.45 -8.10 9.80
C SER A 144 -9.37 -9.52 10.34
N TYR A 145 -8.58 -10.40 9.70
CA TYR A 145 -8.29 -11.72 10.23
C TYR A 145 -7.52 -11.65 11.56
N PHE A 146 -6.51 -10.78 11.66
CA PHE A 146 -5.80 -10.58 12.93
C PHE A 146 -6.72 -10.03 14.02
N GLU A 147 -7.60 -9.09 13.70
CA GLU A 147 -8.61 -8.58 14.62
C GLU A 147 -9.53 -9.70 15.12
N TRP A 148 -9.99 -10.57 14.22
CA TRP A 148 -10.81 -11.73 14.59
C TRP A 148 -10.08 -12.69 15.54
N VAL A 149 -8.81 -13.02 15.27
CA VAL A 149 -7.98 -13.85 16.14
C VAL A 149 -7.79 -13.22 17.53
N LYS A 150 -7.52 -11.91 17.58
CA LYS A 150 -7.44 -11.15 18.84
C LYS A 150 -8.74 -11.23 19.62
N ASN A 151 -9.88 -11.04 18.96
CA ASN A 151 -11.20 -11.06 19.60
C ASN A 151 -11.55 -12.46 20.12
N LEU A 152 -11.13 -13.53 19.46
CA LEU A 152 -11.31 -14.90 19.98
C LEU A 152 -10.46 -15.15 21.23
N THR A 153 -9.20 -14.73 21.21
CA THR A 153 -8.25 -14.99 22.29
C THR A 153 -8.44 -14.08 23.50
N HIS A 154 -9.08 -12.92 23.33
CA HIS A 154 -9.25 -11.88 24.36
C HIS A 154 -7.92 -11.39 24.97
N ILE A 155 -6.82 -11.54 24.24
CA ILE A 155 -5.47 -11.18 24.68
C ILE A 155 -4.86 -10.22 23.65
N PRO A 156 -4.36 -9.03 24.05
CA PRO A 156 -3.64 -8.14 23.16
C PRO A 156 -2.38 -8.82 22.60
N PHE A 157 -2.05 -8.56 21.34
CA PHE A 157 -0.82 -9.12 20.77
C PHE A 157 0.40 -8.62 21.55
N GLY A 158 1.34 -9.54 21.83
CA GLY A 158 2.57 -9.23 22.54
C GLY A 158 2.43 -9.02 24.05
N LEU A 159 1.22 -9.16 24.66
CA LEU A 159 1.01 -8.93 26.10
C LEU A 159 2.02 -9.68 26.97
N MET A 160 2.25 -10.96 26.69
CA MET A 160 3.17 -11.81 27.47
C MET A 160 4.66 -11.57 27.18
N GLU A 161 4.98 -10.86 26.10
CA GLU A 161 6.36 -10.68 25.63
C GLU A 161 6.89 -9.26 25.86
N ARG A 162 6.00 -8.26 25.95
CA ARG A 162 6.36 -6.83 25.99
C ARG A 162 7.42 -6.51 27.06
N ARG A 163 7.12 -6.80 28.34
CA ARG A 163 8.05 -6.58 29.47
C ARG A 163 9.36 -7.36 29.33
N ARG A 164 9.32 -8.54 28.70
CA ARG A 164 10.51 -9.38 28.47
C ARG A 164 11.39 -8.77 27.39
N ARG A 165 10.79 -8.23 26.33
CA ARG A 165 11.49 -7.56 25.23
C ARG A 165 12.08 -6.22 25.66
N GLU A 166 11.33 -5.40 26.39
CA GLU A 166 11.82 -4.15 27.00
C GLU A 166 13.07 -4.41 27.87
N ARG A 167 13.02 -5.38 28.79
CA ARG A 167 14.19 -5.74 29.65
C ARG A 167 15.38 -6.25 28.84
N ARG A 168 15.13 -7.04 27.79
CA ARG A 168 16.19 -7.53 26.89
C ARG A 168 16.86 -6.35 26.18
N ASN A 169 16.08 -5.44 25.62
CA ASN A 169 16.60 -4.27 24.90
C ASN A 169 17.38 -3.35 25.86
N GLN A 170 16.90 -3.12 27.08
CA GLN A 170 17.66 -2.41 28.12
C GLN A 170 19.01 -3.07 28.42
N THR A 171 19.03 -4.41 28.53
CA THR A 171 20.26 -5.16 28.78
C THR A 171 21.26 -5.02 27.62
N ILE A 172 20.78 -5.06 26.38
CA ILE A 172 21.60 -4.87 25.18
C ILE A 172 22.15 -3.43 25.13
N ALA A 173 21.31 -2.43 25.36
CA ALA A 173 21.73 -1.03 25.38
C ALA A 173 22.83 -0.80 26.44
N ALA A 174 22.63 -1.30 27.67
CA ALA A 174 23.62 -1.18 28.73
C ALA A 174 24.94 -1.91 28.42
N ALA A 175 24.87 -3.07 27.76
CA ALA A 175 26.06 -3.79 27.32
C ALA A 175 26.83 -3.01 26.24
N LEU A 176 26.13 -2.43 25.27
CA LEU A 176 26.74 -1.59 24.22
C LEU A 176 27.39 -0.33 24.81
N GLU A 177 26.71 0.35 25.74
CA GLU A 177 27.28 1.52 26.43
C GLU A 177 28.54 1.14 27.22
N ARG A 178 28.53 -0.01 27.90
CA ARG A 178 29.70 -0.51 28.65
C ARG A 178 30.87 -0.91 27.74
N MET A 179 30.60 -1.51 26.59
CA MET A 179 31.63 -1.94 25.65
C MET A 179 32.24 -0.77 24.87
N THR A 180 31.42 0.20 24.48
CA THR A 180 31.85 1.32 23.64
C THR A 180 32.30 2.54 24.44
N GLY A 181 31.90 2.63 25.72
CA GLY A 181 32.10 3.82 26.56
C GLY A 181 31.28 5.03 26.12
N LYS A 182 30.37 4.87 25.14
CA LYS A 182 29.51 5.93 24.60
C LYS A 182 28.08 5.71 25.09
N GLN A 183 27.33 6.79 25.30
CA GLN A 183 25.90 6.70 25.61
C GLN A 183 25.10 6.26 24.38
N PHE A 184 24.01 5.55 24.62
CA PHE A 184 23.07 5.19 23.56
C PHE A 184 22.44 6.46 22.96
N PRO A 185 22.36 6.58 21.63
CA PRO A 185 21.80 7.77 20.98
C PRO A 185 20.39 8.08 21.48
N ALA A 186 20.13 9.32 21.89
CA ALA A 186 18.87 9.72 22.52
C ALA A 186 17.68 9.66 21.55
N ASP A 187 17.94 9.96 20.27
CA ASP A 187 16.98 9.90 19.16
C ASP A 187 16.46 8.48 18.88
N MET A 188 17.27 7.44 19.15
CA MET A 188 16.90 6.04 18.94
C MET A 188 16.47 5.32 20.21
N ARG A 189 16.63 5.96 21.38
CA ARG A 189 16.56 5.29 22.67
C ARG A 189 15.14 4.86 23.00
N ASP A 190 14.18 5.75 22.87
CA ASP A 190 12.80 5.48 23.31
C ASP A 190 12.16 4.39 22.43
N GLU A 191 12.31 4.50 21.11
CA GLU A 191 11.85 3.50 20.15
C GLU A 191 12.49 2.12 20.41
N PHE A 192 13.82 2.07 20.60
CA PHE A 192 14.50 0.81 20.87
C PHE A 192 14.07 0.18 22.20
N LEU A 193 13.76 0.99 23.22
CA LEU A 193 13.44 0.49 24.55
C LEU A 193 11.98 0.04 24.72
N GLU A 194 11.03 0.66 24.01
CA GLU A 194 9.60 0.31 24.12
C GLU A 194 9.26 -1.10 23.61
N GLY A 195 10.16 -1.73 22.84
CA GLY A 195 10.02 -3.14 22.45
C GLY A 195 8.91 -3.42 21.43
N GLY A 196 8.38 -2.38 20.81
CA GLY A 196 7.32 -2.42 19.81
C GLY A 196 5.91 -2.47 20.42
N ALA A 197 5.03 -1.62 19.91
CA ALA A 197 3.62 -1.58 20.23
C ALA A 197 2.85 -2.73 19.54
N GLU A 198 1.59 -2.93 19.95
CA GLU A 198 0.71 -3.93 19.32
C GLU A 198 0.57 -3.69 17.80
N ILE A 199 0.56 -2.42 17.39
CA ILE A 199 0.51 -2.02 15.98
C ILE A 199 1.73 -2.53 15.20
N ASP A 200 2.91 -2.60 15.81
CA ASP A 200 4.13 -3.06 15.13
C ASP A 200 4.07 -4.57 14.85
N LEU A 201 3.41 -5.34 15.71
CA LEU A 201 3.16 -6.76 15.48
C LEU A 201 2.17 -6.97 14.34
N VAL A 202 1.12 -6.16 14.28
CA VAL A 202 0.14 -6.19 13.18
C VAL A 202 0.80 -5.80 11.86
N CYS A 203 1.56 -4.70 11.83
CA CYS A 203 2.28 -4.24 10.65
C CYS A 203 3.32 -5.27 10.18
N SER A 204 4.10 -5.84 11.09
CA SER A 204 5.08 -6.87 10.76
C SER A 204 4.42 -8.15 10.22
N GLY A 205 3.32 -8.60 10.83
CA GLY A 205 2.57 -9.76 10.34
C GLY A 205 1.95 -9.50 8.97
N LEU A 206 1.40 -8.30 8.75
CA LEU A 206 0.87 -7.88 7.46
C LEU A 206 1.97 -7.87 6.39
N GLU A 207 3.12 -7.27 6.69
CA GLU A 207 4.27 -7.21 5.78
C GLU A 207 4.73 -8.61 5.36
N ASP A 208 4.86 -9.54 6.30
CA ASP A 208 5.28 -10.92 6.02
C ASP A 208 4.30 -11.66 5.11
N VAL A 209 2.99 -11.52 5.38
CA VAL A 209 1.93 -12.12 4.55
C VAL A 209 1.96 -11.54 3.13
N MET A 210 2.07 -10.22 3.01
CA MET A 210 2.10 -9.54 1.70
C MET A 210 3.36 -9.90 0.91
N ARG A 211 4.54 -9.89 1.53
CA ARG A 211 5.81 -10.30 0.88
C ARG A 211 5.78 -11.75 0.42
N SER A 212 5.25 -12.64 1.26
CA SER A 212 5.11 -14.05 0.93
C SER A 212 4.14 -14.26 -0.23
N ALA A 213 3.00 -13.56 -0.24
CA ALA A 213 2.05 -13.62 -1.34
C ALA A 213 2.67 -13.10 -2.65
N TRP A 214 3.38 -11.96 -2.61
CA TRP A 214 4.09 -11.43 -3.77
C TRP A 214 5.12 -12.41 -4.32
N THR A 215 5.96 -12.98 -3.45
CA THR A 215 6.99 -13.94 -3.85
C THR A 215 6.37 -15.13 -4.60
N ASN A 216 5.27 -15.69 -4.06
CA ASN A 216 4.57 -16.78 -4.74
C ASN A 216 4.02 -16.39 -6.13
N ILE A 217 3.51 -15.17 -6.28
CA ILE A 217 2.96 -14.68 -7.55
C ILE A 217 4.08 -14.40 -8.55
N ALA A 218 5.13 -13.71 -8.11
CA ALA A 218 6.27 -13.32 -8.94
C ALA A 218 7.08 -14.54 -9.41
N ASP A 219 7.42 -15.44 -8.48
CA ASP A 219 8.15 -16.67 -8.80
C ASP A 219 7.34 -17.56 -9.76
N LEU A 220 6.02 -17.62 -9.57
CA LEU A 220 5.16 -18.38 -10.49
C LEU A 220 5.21 -17.81 -11.91
N LEU A 221 5.16 -16.48 -12.06
CA LEU A 221 5.25 -15.85 -13.38
C LEU A 221 6.65 -16.00 -14.00
N GLU A 222 7.70 -15.98 -13.18
CA GLU A 222 9.07 -16.21 -13.65
C GLU A 222 9.26 -17.66 -14.15
N VAL A 223 8.70 -18.64 -13.44
CA VAL A 223 8.76 -20.06 -13.81
C VAL A 223 7.81 -20.39 -14.97
N GLN A 224 6.67 -19.71 -15.08
CA GLN A 224 5.65 -19.90 -16.13
C GLN A 224 5.36 -18.58 -16.85
N PRO A 225 6.27 -18.08 -17.71
CA PRO A 225 6.08 -16.82 -18.43
C PRO A 225 4.86 -16.82 -19.36
N GLU A 226 4.36 -17.99 -19.74
CA GLU A 226 3.13 -18.15 -20.54
C GLU A 226 1.87 -17.63 -19.83
N LEU A 227 1.90 -17.45 -18.51
CA LEU A 227 0.82 -16.81 -17.75
C LEU A 227 0.66 -15.33 -18.11
N GLY A 228 1.72 -14.71 -18.64
CA GLY A 228 1.71 -13.39 -19.25
C GLY A 228 1.65 -12.19 -18.30
N ASP A 229 0.92 -12.28 -17.18
CA ASP A 229 0.75 -11.16 -16.25
C ASP A 229 0.54 -11.59 -14.78
N TYR A 230 0.78 -10.63 -13.87
CA TYR A 230 0.66 -10.85 -12.43
C TYR A 230 -0.78 -11.15 -11.98
N ARG A 231 -1.80 -10.64 -12.69
CA ARG A 231 -3.20 -10.93 -12.36
C ARG A 231 -3.52 -12.40 -12.58
N THR A 232 -3.13 -12.94 -13.73
CA THR A 232 -3.30 -14.35 -14.09
C THR A 232 -2.50 -15.23 -13.15
N ALA A 233 -1.24 -14.88 -12.85
CA ALA A 233 -0.43 -15.59 -11.87
C ALA A 233 -1.07 -15.59 -10.45
N ALA A 234 -1.65 -14.47 -10.03
CA ALA A 234 -2.38 -14.39 -8.77
C ALA A 234 -3.62 -15.31 -8.74
N TYR A 235 -4.42 -15.32 -9.81
CA TYR A 235 -5.56 -16.24 -9.93
C TYR A 235 -5.14 -17.70 -9.92
N VAL A 236 -4.09 -18.08 -10.68
CA VAL A 236 -3.58 -19.45 -10.68
C VAL A 236 -3.09 -19.86 -9.30
N THR A 237 -2.39 -18.97 -8.59
CA THR A 237 -1.94 -19.19 -7.21
C THR A 237 -3.13 -19.43 -6.26
N ALA A 238 -4.17 -18.60 -6.37
CA ALA A 238 -5.39 -18.75 -5.57
C ALA A 238 -6.12 -20.07 -5.87
N ILE A 239 -6.32 -20.39 -7.15
CA ILE A 239 -6.99 -21.63 -7.59
C ILE A 239 -6.23 -22.86 -7.10
N ARG A 240 -4.89 -22.89 -7.21
CA ARG A 240 -4.07 -24.01 -6.72
C ARG A 240 -4.23 -24.21 -5.20
N ARG A 241 -4.24 -23.12 -4.43
CA ARG A 241 -4.44 -23.20 -2.97
C ARG A 241 -5.83 -23.71 -2.61
N VAL A 242 -6.86 -23.24 -3.30
CA VAL A 242 -8.23 -23.71 -3.11
C VAL A 242 -8.32 -25.18 -3.47
N ALA A 243 -7.84 -25.59 -4.65
CA ALA A 243 -7.84 -26.98 -5.09
C ALA A 243 -7.13 -27.92 -4.09
N ALA A 244 -5.96 -27.54 -3.59
CA ALA A 244 -5.25 -28.33 -2.58
C ALA A 244 -6.05 -28.49 -1.27
N ALA A 245 -6.83 -27.48 -0.88
CA ALA A 245 -7.72 -27.58 0.27
C ALA A 245 -8.90 -28.54 0.01
N TYR A 246 -9.46 -28.55 -1.19
CA TYR A 246 -10.51 -29.50 -1.61
C TYR A 246 -9.97 -30.94 -1.67
N GLU A 247 -8.78 -31.15 -2.25
CA GLU A 247 -8.11 -32.45 -2.28
C GLU A 247 -7.84 -32.99 -0.87
N ALA A 248 -7.41 -32.13 0.06
CA ALA A 248 -7.16 -32.51 1.44
C ALA A 248 -8.41 -32.99 2.20
N ILE A 249 -9.60 -32.54 1.79
CA ILE A 249 -10.89 -32.99 2.34
C ILE A 249 -11.55 -34.10 1.50
N GLY A 250 -10.88 -34.58 0.45
CA GLY A 250 -11.31 -35.71 -0.38
C GLY A 250 -12.44 -35.40 -1.37
N ILE A 251 -12.59 -34.13 -1.77
CA ILE A 251 -13.51 -33.67 -2.82
C ILE A 251 -12.72 -33.34 -4.07
#